data_AF-A0A251RYC2-F1
#
_entry.id   AF-A0A251RYC2-F1
#
_cell.length_a   1.000
_cell.length_b   1.000
_cell.length_c   1.000
_cell.angle_alpha   90.00
_cell.angle_beta   90.00
_cell.angle_gamma   90.00
#
_symmetry.space_group_name_H-M   'P 1'
#
loop_
_entity.id
_entity.type
_entity.pdbx_description
1 polymer ?
#
loop_
_entity_poly.entity_id
_entity_poly.type
_entity_poly.pdbx_seq_one_letter_code
_entity_poly.pdbx_strand_id
1 'polypeptide(L)'
;MKRILYLGNTLNQGTARGSAVGFKLDSLLKLTDTRASNSKMTLMHYLCKVLASKSPDLLDFHVDLVSLESATKIQLKSLAVEMQAILKGLEKVKQELGASANDGPVSEVFHKVNNSLLSKMHFHP
;
A
#
# COMPACT_ATOMS: atom_id res chain seq x y z
N MET A 1 17.65 3.70 4.47
CA MET A 1 18.14 2.94 3.30
C MET A 1 19.64 3.07 3.00
N LYS A 2 20.23 4.28 2.85
CA LYS A 2 21.65 4.47 2.49
C LYS A 2 22.66 3.68 3.36
N ARG A 3 22.43 3.64 4.68
CA ARG A 3 23.27 2.90 5.63
C ARG A 3 23.28 1.38 5.36
N ILE A 4 22.15 0.82 4.94
CA ILE A 4 22.02 -0.59 4.60
C ILE A 4 22.78 -0.90 3.30
N LEU A 5 22.67 -0.02 2.30
CA LEU A 5 23.43 -0.16 1.04
C LEU A 5 24.94 -0.11 1.28
N TYR A 6 25.40 0.86 2.08
CA TYR A 6 26.82 0.97 2.47
C TYR A 6 27.31 -0.31 3.15
N LEU A 7 26.57 -0.79 4.16
CA LEU A 7 26.90 -2.00 4.90
C LEU A 7 26.94 -3.23 3.98
N GLY A 8 25.96 -3.36 3.08
CA GLY A 8 25.91 -4.42 2.09
C GLY A 8 27.10 -4.40 1.14
N ASN A 9 27.47 -3.23 0.60
CA ASN A 9 28.63 -3.10 -0.28
C ASN A 9 29.94 -3.42 0.45
N THR A 10 30.11 -2.95 1.69
CA THR A 10 31.29 -3.27 2.52
C THR A 10 31.41 -4.77 2.75
N LEU A 11 30.32 -5.45 3.12
CA LEU A 11 30.34 -6.89 3.38
C LEU A 11 30.56 -7.74 2.12
N ASN A 12 30.12 -7.24 0.97
CA ASN A 12 30.22 -7.95 -0.31
C ASN A 12 31.40 -7.46 -1.16
N GLN A 13 32.33 -6.69 -0.58
CA GLN A 13 33.50 -6.17 -1.29
C GLN A 13 34.29 -7.32 -1.95
N GLY A 14 34.69 -7.14 -3.20
CA GLY A 14 35.40 -8.16 -3.98
C GLY A 14 34.49 -9.22 -4.62
N THR A 15 33.17 -9.17 -4.38
CA THR A 15 32.20 -10.00 -5.09
C THR A 15 31.43 -9.18 -6.13
N ALA A 16 30.68 -9.85 -7.02
CA ALA A 16 29.78 -9.19 -7.97
C ALA A 16 28.69 -8.32 -7.29
N ARG A 17 28.50 -8.44 -5.96
CA ARG A 17 27.52 -7.67 -5.17
C ARG A 17 28.12 -6.50 -4.39
N GLY A 18 29.44 -6.27 -4.46
CA GLY A 18 30.15 -5.28 -3.63
C GLY A 18 30.04 -3.82 -4.07
N SER A 19 29.49 -3.56 -5.26
CA SER A 19 29.37 -2.21 -5.83
C SER A 19 27.93 -1.91 -6.25
N ALA A 20 26.96 -2.36 -5.45
CA ALA A 20 25.56 -2.12 -5.74
C ALA A 20 25.22 -0.63 -5.60
N VAL A 21 24.36 -0.12 -6.49
CA VAL A 21 23.78 1.23 -6.42
C VAL A 21 22.43 1.25 -5.67
N GLY A 22 21.86 0.07 -5.42
CA GLY A 22 20.58 -0.12 -4.75
C GLY A 22 20.32 -1.61 -4.47
N PHE A 23 19.21 -1.90 -3.80
CA PHE A 23 18.80 -3.27 -3.48
C PHE A 23 17.27 -3.37 -3.48
N LYS A 24 16.75 -4.59 -3.72
CA LYS A 24 15.31 -4.87 -3.62
C LYS A 24 14.85 -4.82 -2.17
N LEU A 25 13.67 -4.28 -1.89
CA LEU A 25 13.12 -4.17 -0.53
C LEU A 25 13.06 -5.51 0.20
N ASP A 26 12.71 -6.60 -0.49
CA ASP A 26 12.66 -7.94 0.13
C ASP A 26 14.03 -8.42 0.64
N SER A 27 15.13 -7.82 0.19
CA SER A 27 16.46 -8.11 0.72
C SER A 27 16.64 -7.63 2.16
N LEU A 28 15.77 -6.76 2.68
CA LEU A 28 15.78 -6.33 4.08
C LEU A 28 15.60 -7.52 5.04
N LEU A 29 14.86 -8.56 4.64
CA LEU A 29 14.69 -9.78 5.44
C LEU A 29 16.03 -10.49 5.69
N LYS A 30 17.01 -10.35 4.80
CA LYS A 30 18.34 -10.99 4.95
C LYS A 30 19.19 -10.35 6.06
N LEU A 31 18.80 -9.18 6.57
CA LEU A 31 19.51 -8.52 7.67
C LEU A 31 19.37 -9.32 8.97
N THR A 32 18.27 -10.06 9.16
CA THR A 32 18.09 -10.94 10.31
C THR A 32 18.78 -12.30 10.14
N ASP A 33 19.03 -12.71 8.90
CA ASP A 33 19.68 -14.00 8.59
C ASP A 33 21.20 -13.92 8.65
N THR A 34 21.77 -12.76 8.31
CA THR A 34 23.23 -12.56 8.30
C THR A 34 23.75 -12.40 9.73
N ARG A 35 24.61 -13.32 10.18
CA ARG A 35 25.13 -13.37 11.55
C ARG A 35 26.63 -13.10 11.63
N ALA A 36 27.06 -12.53 12.75
CA ALA A 36 28.46 -12.51 13.13
C ALA A 36 28.99 -13.93 13.35
N SER A 37 30.30 -14.12 13.21
CA SER A 37 30.98 -15.43 13.38
C SER A 37 30.72 -16.11 14.73
N ASN A 38 30.43 -15.33 15.78
CA ASN A 38 30.09 -15.83 17.11
C ASN A 38 28.58 -16.05 17.33
N SER A 39 27.75 -15.95 16.29
CA SER A 39 26.29 -16.20 16.21
C SER A 39 25.38 -15.41 17.16
N LYS A 40 25.91 -14.64 18.12
CA LYS A 40 25.13 -13.87 19.11
C LYS A 40 24.44 -12.63 18.53
N MET A 41 24.87 -12.16 17.36
CA MET A 41 24.43 -10.89 16.79
C MET A 41 24.17 -11.01 15.30
N THR A 42 23.02 -10.52 14.84
CA THR A 42 22.70 -10.40 13.41
C THR A 42 23.11 -9.04 12.87
N LEU A 43 23.14 -8.90 11.55
CA LEU A 43 23.42 -7.63 10.89
C LEU A 43 22.37 -6.55 11.24
N MET A 44 21.10 -6.96 11.44
CA MET A 44 20.04 -6.08 11.92
C MET A 44 20.34 -5.53 13.32
N HIS A 45 20.75 -6.38 14.27
CA HIS A 45 21.15 -5.91 15.60
C HIS A 45 22.30 -4.90 15.52
N TYR A 46 23.27 -5.13 14.61
CA TYR A 46 24.40 -4.23 14.43
C TYR A 46 23.97 -2.89 13.86
N LEU A 47 23.10 -2.93 12.85
CA LEU A 47 22.52 -1.72 12.26
C LEU A 47 21.78 -0.90 13.32
N CYS A 48 20.91 -1.49 14.13
CA CYS A 48 20.20 -0.79 15.21
C CYS A 48 21.17 -0.14 16.21
N LYS A 49 22.22 -0.86 16.63
CA LYS A 49 23.24 -0.31 17.55
C LYS A 49 23.96 0.90 16.95
N VAL A 50 24.35 0.82 15.67
CA VAL A 50 25.02 1.93 14.98
C VAL A 50 24.08 3.11 14.78
N LEU A 51 22.81 2.86 14.47
CA LEU A 51 21.79 3.90 14.34
C LEU A 51 21.55 4.62 15.66
N ALA A 52 21.34 3.89 16.75
CA ALA A 52 21.17 4.46 18.09
C ALA A 52 22.33 5.39 18.48
N SER A 53 23.56 5.05 18.11
CA SER A 53 24.74 5.84 18.41
C SER A 53 24.94 7.05 17.49
N LYS A 54 24.63 6.94 16.18
CA LYS A 54 25.03 7.94 15.18
C LYS A 54 23.88 8.77 14.60
N SER A 55 22.67 8.24 14.62
CA SER A 55 21.46 8.89 14.07
C SER A 55 20.22 8.26 14.73
N PRO A 56 19.99 8.55 16.02
CA PRO A 56 18.91 7.93 16.79
C PRO A 56 17.53 8.20 16.17
N ASP A 57 17.31 9.38 15.57
CA ASP A 57 16.04 9.75 14.91
C ASP A 57 15.61 8.75 13.81
N LEU A 58 16.56 8.01 13.22
CA LEU A 58 16.24 7.00 12.21
C LEU A 58 15.62 5.73 12.78
N LEU A 59 15.62 5.55 14.12
CA LEU A 59 14.93 4.43 14.78
C LEU A 59 13.41 4.61 14.77
N ASP A 60 12.93 5.84 14.69
CA ASP A 60 11.50 6.18 14.71
C ASP A 60 10.88 6.24 13.32
N PHE A 61 11.57 5.77 12.27
CA PHE A 61 11.07 5.78 10.88
C PHE A 61 9.71 5.08 10.71
N HIS A 62 9.37 4.16 11.61
CA HIS A 62 8.12 3.42 11.59
C HIS A 62 6.90 4.32 11.92
N VAL A 63 7.12 5.46 12.58
CA VAL A 63 6.09 6.47 12.88
C VAL A 63 5.56 7.11 11.60
N ASP A 64 6.38 7.23 10.55
CA ASP A 64 5.94 7.72 9.24
C ASP A 64 5.17 6.64 8.45
N LEU A 65 5.14 5.39 8.94
CA LEU A 65 4.61 4.22 8.24
C LEU A 65 3.42 3.58 8.95
N VAL A 66 2.67 4.33 9.77
CA VAL A 66 1.54 3.81 10.56
C VAL A 66 0.48 3.08 9.74
N SER A 67 0.27 3.47 8.48
CA SER A 67 -0.72 2.84 7.60
C SER A 67 -0.21 1.57 6.91
N LEU A 68 1.08 1.23 7.05
CA LEU A 68 1.69 0.14 6.29
C LEU A 68 1.05 -1.21 6.61
N GLU A 69 0.77 -1.49 7.89
CA GLU A 69 0.14 -2.76 8.29
C GLU A 69 -1.30 -2.88 7.78
N SER A 70 -2.06 -1.81 7.78
CA SER A 70 -3.41 -1.81 7.22
C SER A 70 -3.36 -1.93 5.69
N ALA A 71 -2.43 -1.25 5.05
CA ALA A 71 -2.25 -1.29 3.60
C ALA A 71 -1.87 -2.69 3.10
N THR A 72 -1.06 -3.46 3.85
CA THR A 72 -0.68 -4.82 3.44
C THR A 72 -1.85 -5.80 3.45
N LYS A 73 -2.92 -5.49 4.18
CA LYS A 73 -4.14 -6.30 4.26
C LYS A 73 -5.13 -6.01 3.13
N ILE A 74 -4.90 -4.96 2.33
CA ILE A 74 -5.79 -4.59 1.23
C ILE A 74 -5.72 -5.64 0.11
N GLN A 75 -6.86 -6.25 -0.19
CA GLN A 75 -7.00 -7.19 -1.30
C GLN A 75 -7.42 -6.45 -2.56
N LEU A 76 -6.44 -5.94 -3.32
CA LEU A 76 -6.69 -5.14 -4.53
C LEU A 76 -7.62 -5.82 -5.55
N LYS A 77 -7.56 -7.16 -5.65
CA LYS A 77 -8.44 -7.93 -6.52
C LYS A 77 -9.90 -7.87 -6.06
N SER A 78 -10.18 -8.03 -4.76
CA SER A 78 -11.54 -7.91 -4.21
C SER A 78 -12.06 -6.50 -4.40
N LEU A 79 -11.24 -5.51 -4.07
CA LEU A 79 -11.57 -4.10 -4.21
C LEU A 79 -11.93 -3.73 -5.66
N ALA A 80 -11.17 -4.22 -6.64
CA ALA A 80 -11.47 -4.00 -8.06
C ALA A 80 -12.80 -4.66 -8.47
N VAL A 81 -13.09 -5.86 -7.98
CA VAL A 81 -14.36 -6.57 -8.27
C VAL A 81 -15.55 -5.81 -7.66
N GLU A 82 -15.44 -5.37 -6.41
CA GLU A 82 -16.46 -4.59 -5.72
C GLU A 82 -16.71 -3.25 -6.44
N MET A 83 -15.65 -2.54 -6.83
CA MET A 83 -15.76 -1.31 -7.62
C MET A 83 -16.49 -1.54 -8.94
N GLN A 84 -16.16 -2.62 -9.66
CA GLN A 84 -16.86 -2.96 -10.91
C GLN A 84 -18.33 -3.32 -10.68
N ALA A 85 -18.65 -4.00 -9.58
CA ALA A 85 -20.03 -4.30 -9.21
C ALA A 85 -20.82 -3.01 -8.92
N ILE A 86 -20.22 -2.07 -8.18
CA ILE A 86 -20.82 -0.75 -7.89
C ILE A 86 -21.06 0.03 -9.18
N LEU A 87 -20.07 0.10 -10.08
CA LEU A 87 -20.20 0.81 -11.37
C LEU A 87 -21.32 0.21 -12.24
N LYS A 88 -21.39 -1.13 -12.33
CA LYS A 88 -22.46 -1.81 -13.07
C LYS A 88 -23.84 -1.58 -12.43
N GLY A 89 -23.91 -1.60 -11.10
CA GLY A 89 -25.15 -1.30 -10.37
C GLY A 89 -25.63 0.13 -10.64
N LEU A 90 -24.70 1.10 -10.62
CA LEU A 90 -24.99 2.49 -10.93
C LEU A 90 -25.49 2.68 -12.37
N GLU A 91 -24.88 1.98 -13.32
CA GLU A 91 -25.31 2.01 -14.72
C GLU A 91 -26.74 1.48 -14.88
N LYS A 92 -27.08 0.38 -14.20
CA LYS A 92 -28.46 -0.13 -14.17
C LYS A 92 -29.44 0.87 -13.58
N VAL A 93 -29.10 1.55 -12.48
CA VAL A 93 -29.95 2.60 -11.89
C VAL A 93 -30.23 3.73 -12.88
N LYS A 94 -29.22 4.15 -13.66
CA LYS A 94 -29.39 5.17 -14.71
C LYS A 94 -30.31 4.68 -15.84
N GLN A 95 -30.15 3.43 -16.27
CA GLN A 95 -30.98 2.83 -17.32
C GLN A 95 -32.44 2.74 -16.91
N GLU A 96 -32.72 2.21 -15.70
CA GLU A 96 -34.09 2.11 -15.17
C GLU A 96 -34.73 3.49 -14.96
N LEU A 97 -33.95 4.47 -14.49
CA LEU A 97 -34.42 5.85 -14.38
C LEU A 97 -34.86 6.40 -15.75
N GLY A 98 -34.07 6.18 -16.81
CA GLY A 98 -34.42 6.56 -18.17
C GLY A 98 -35.64 5.82 -18.71
N ALA A 99 -35.75 4.51 -18.45
CA ALA A 99 -36.89 3.70 -18.90
C ALA A 99 -38.21 4.13 -18.26
N SER A 100 -38.19 4.51 -16.98
CA SER A 100 -39.39 4.90 -16.21
C SER A 100 -39.95 6.30 -16.54
N ALA A 101 -39.41 6.98 -17.56
CA ALA A 101 -39.82 8.33 -17.94
C ALA A 101 -41.29 8.43 -18.38
N ASN A 102 -41.88 7.34 -18.87
CA ASN A 102 -43.25 7.30 -19.39
C ASN A 102 -44.24 6.58 -18.46
N ASP A 103 -43.81 6.19 -17.26
CA ASP A 103 -44.65 5.43 -16.31
C ASP A 103 -45.77 6.28 -15.68
N GLY A 104 -45.77 7.59 -15.93
CA GLY A 104 -46.76 8.52 -15.39
C GLY A 104 -46.56 8.81 -13.89
N PRO A 105 -47.60 9.28 -13.18
CA PRO A 105 -47.46 9.78 -11.81
C PRO A 105 -46.91 8.77 -10.79
N VAL A 106 -47.02 7.47 -11.08
CA VAL A 106 -46.54 6.41 -10.19
C VAL A 106 -45.00 6.39 -10.07
N SER A 107 -44.25 6.94 -11.03
CA SER A 107 -42.78 6.97 -11.02
C SER A 107 -42.17 8.23 -10.38
N GLU A 108 -42.96 9.22 -9.96
CA GLU A 108 -42.45 10.48 -9.40
C GLU A 108 -41.54 10.27 -8.17
N VAL A 109 -41.93 9.37 -7.27
CA VAL A 109 -41.14 9.04 -6.08
C VAL A 109 -39.84 8.33 -6.46
N PHE A 110 -39.88 7.43 -7.44
CA PHE A 110 -38.72 6.71 -7.96
C PHE A 110 -37.69 7.68 -8.56
N HIS A 111 -38.15 8.63 -9.38
CA HIS A 111 -37.30 9.66 -9.98
C HIS A 111 -36.64 10.54 -8.92
N LYS A 112 -37.40 10.99 -7.93
CA LYS A 112 -36.89 11.82 -6.83
C LYS A 112 -35.78 11.12 -6.04
N VAL A 113 -35.99 9.85 -5.70
CA VAL A 113 -35.01 9.06 -4.93
C VAL A 113 -33.73 8.81 -5.74
N ASN A 114 -33.86 8.36 -7.00
CA ASN A 114 -32.71 8.05 -7.83
C ASN A 114 -31.90 9.30 -8.21
N ASN A 115 -32.56 10.41 -8.52
CA ASN A 115 -31.85 11.67 -8.77
C ASN A 115 -31.07 12.14 -7.53
N SER A 116 -31.64 11.99 -6.33
CA SER A 116 -30.91 12.30 -5.08
C SER A 116 -29.76 11.33 -4.81
N LEU A 117 -29.87 10.06 -5.21
CA LEU A 117 -28.79 9.09 -5.07
C LEU A 117 -27.64 9.44 -6.02
N LEU A 118 -27.94 9.65 -7.31
CA LEU A 118 -26.97 9.98 -8.35
C LEU A 118 -26.23 11.29 -8.03
N SER A 119 -26.91 12.31 -7.50
CA SER A 119 -26.26 13.56 -7.10
C SER A 119 -25.32 13.40 -5.92
N LYS A 120 -25.53 12.41 -5.04
CA LYS A 120 -24.63 12.13 -3.92
C LYS A 120 -23.42 11.29 -4.33
N MET A 121 -23.52 10.60 -5.46
CA MET A 121 -22.47 9.72 -6.00
C MET A 121 -21.55 10.41 -7.01
N HIS A 122 -21.33 11.74 -6.92
CA HIS A 122 -20.33 12.43 -7.72
C HIS A 122 -18.92 11.90 -7.41
N PHE A 123 -18.52 10.83 -8.09
CA PHE A 123 -17.14 10.43 -8.24
C PHE A 123 -16.45 11.49 -9.10
N HIS A 124 -15.53 12.26 -8.52
CA HIS A 124 -14.58 13.02 -9.34
C HIS A 124 -13.76 12.02 -10.17
N PRO A 125 -13.64 12.24 -11.50
CA PRO A 125 -12.82 11.40 -12.37
C PRO A 125 -11.34 11.43 -11.97
#